data_AF-A0A2N5AI42-F1
#
_entry.id   AF-A0A2N5AI42-F1
#
_cell.length_a   1.000
_cell.length_b   1.000
_cell.length_c   1.000
_cell.angle_alpha   90.00
_cell.angle_beta   90.00
_cell.angle_gamma   90.00
#
_symmetry.space_group_name_H-M   'P 1'
#
loop_
_entity.id
_entity.type
_entity.pdbx_description
1 polymer ?
#
loop_
_entity_poly.entity_id
_entity_poly.type
_entity_poly.pdbx_seq_one_letter_code
_entity_poly.pdbx_strand_id
1 'polypeptide(L)'
;LRALPPGKHGFHIHVEGSCQPAMKEGKAVAAGAAGGHYDPQHTGKHEGPLGTGHLGDLPLLVVNDAGVADQPIIAPRLKTLNEVKGKALMVHVGGDNMADNPQPLGGGGERFACGVIK
;
A
#
# COMPACT_ATOMS: atom_id res chain seq x y z
N LEU A 1 -5.35 -8.76 11.09
CA LEU A 1 -4.67 -9.74 10.20
C LEU A 1 -3.83 -10.69 11.04
N ARG A 2 -3.56 -11.91 10.57
CA ARG A 2 -2.69 -12.92 11.22
C ARG A 2 -1.73 -13.51 10.17
N ALA A 3 -0.64 -14.12 10.61
CA ALA A 3 0.37 -14.79 9.77
C ALA A 3 1.13 -13.83 8.82
N LEU A 4 1.46 -12.64 9.30
CA LEU A 4 2.42 -11.74 8.65
C LEU A 4 3.77 -11.80 9.37
N PRO A 5 4.90 -11.54 8.68
CA PRO A 5 6.17 -11.31 9.35
C PRO A 5 6.04 -10.19 10.41
N PRO A 6 6.62 -10.34 11.61
CA PRO A 6 6.65 -9.24 12.58
C PRO A 6 7.40 -8.02 12.03
N GLY A 7 6.92 -6.82 12.36
CA GLY A 7 7.55 -5.57 11.97
C GLY A 7 6.60 -4.53 11.38
N LYS A 8 7.19 -3.55 10.70
CA LYS A 8 6.49 -2.44 10.05
C LYS A 8 6.42 -2.70 8.56
N HIS A 9 5.22 -2.65 8.01
CA HIS A 9 4.96 -2.89 6.60
C HIS A 9 4.37 -1.64 5.94
N GLY A 10 4.84 -1.34 4.73
CA GLY A 10 4.21 -0.35 3.86
C GLY A 10 2.78 -0.76 3.55
N PHE A 11 1.87 0.20 3.56
CA PHE A 11 0.46 -0.06 3.46
C PHE A 11 -0.21 1.00 2.59
N HIS A 12 -0.77 0.56 1.46
CA HIS A 12 -1.21 1.50 0.43
C HIS A 12 -2.51 1.05 -0.22
N ILE A 13 -3.25 2.01 -0.75
CA ILE A 13 -4.30 1.77 -1.73
C ILE A 13 -3.68 1.89 -3.12
N HIS A 14 -3.92 0.88 -3.95
CA HIS A 14 -3.47 0.78 -5.33
C HIS A 14 -4.60 1.06 -6.32
N VAL A 15 -4.23 1.59 -7.49
CA VAL A 15 -5.15 2.20 -8.45
C VAL A 15 -6.16 1.23 -9.07
N GLU A 16 -5.81 -0.05 -9.23
CA GLU A 16 -6.70 -1.07 -9.78
C GLU A 16 -7.22 -2.01 -8.70
N GLY A 17 -8.51 -2.34 -8.78
CA GLY A 17 -9.17 -3.33 -7.92
C GLY A 17 -8.84 -4.78 -8.28
N SER A 18 -7.54 -5.11 -8.37
CA SER A 18 -7.07 -6.45 -8.73
C SER A 18 -5.86 -6.86 -7.90
N CYS A 19 -5.91 -8.07 -7.34
CA CYS A 19 -4.78 -8.69 -6.64
C CYS A 19 -4.08 -9.77 -7.47
N GLN A 20 -4.40 -9.85 -8.77
CA GLN A 20 -3.78 -10.82 -9.66
C GLN A 20 -2.31 -10.47 -9.93
N PRO A 21 -1.46 -11.48 -10.17
CA PRO A 21 -0.11 -11.22 -10.65
C PRO A 21 -0.15 -10.52 -12.02
N ALA A 22 0.92 -9.80 -12.34
CA ALA A 22 1.13 -9.26 -13.69
C ALA A 22 2.61 -9.36 -14.08
N MET A 23 2.87 -9.38 -15.39
CA MET A 23 4.24 -9.37 -15.91
C MET A 23 4.79 -7.93 -15.91
N LYS A 24 5.95 -7.73 -15.29
CA LYS A 24 6.72 -6.48 -15.35
C LYS A 24 8.16 -6.83 -15.68
N GLU A 25 8.70 -6.22 -16.75
CA GLU A 25 10.09 -6.43 -17.18
C GLU A 25 10.46 -7.93 -17.33
N GLY A 26 9.53 -8.72 -17.88
CA GLY A 26 9.74 -10.15 -18.09
C GLY A 26 9.64 -11.03 -16.83
N LYS A 27 9.30 -10.48 -15.67
CA LYS A 27 9.08 -11.23 -14.42
C LYS A 27 7.63 -11.13 -13.95
N ALA A 28 7.12 -12.22 -13.37
CA ALA A 28 5.84 -12.20 -12.70
C ALA A 28 5.97 -11.45 -11.36
N VAL A 29 5.14 -10.44 -11.15
CA VAL A 29 5.07 -9.66 -9.91
C VAL A 29 3.78 -10.02 -9.18
N ALA A 30 3.90 -10.49 -7.94
CA ALA A 30 2.76 -10.76 -7.07
C ALA A 30 1.86 -9.52 -6.96
N ALA A 31 0.55 -9.72 -7.10
CA ALA A 31 -0.45 -8.65 -7.12
C ALA A 31 -0.15 -7.49 -8.11
N GLY A 32 0.68 -7.71 -9.13
CA GLY A 32 1.12 -6.68 -10.09
C GLY A 32 -0.02 -5.96 -10.81
N ALA A 33 -1.16 -6.64 -11.02
CA ALA A 33 -2.33 -6.09 -11.68
C ALA A 33 -3.02 -4.95 -10.89
N ALA A 34 -2.68 -4.75 -9.61
CA ALA A 34 -3.16 -3.61 -8.82
C ALA A 34 -2.65 -2.25 -9.33
N GLY A 35 -1.63 -2.25 -10.20
CA GLY A 35 -0.98 -1.01 -10.65
C GLY A 35 -0.13 -0.36 -9.55
N GLY A 36 0.10 0.95 -9.67
CA GLY A 36 0.82 1.77 -8.67
C GLY A 36 -0.05 2.23 -7.51
N HIS A 37 0.50 3.10 -6.66
CA HIS A 37 -0.26 3.75 -5.59
C HIS A 37 -1.40 4.58 -6.21
N TYR A 38 -2.53 4.65 -5.52
CA TYR A 38 -3.69 5.40 -5.97
C TYR A 38 -3.40 6.90 -5.90
N ASP A 39 -3.28 7.53 -7.06
CA ASP A 39 -2.90 8.94 -7.21
C ASP A 39 -3.84 9.69 -8.16
N PRO A 40 -5.08 9.99 -7.72
CA PRO A 40 -6.08 10.64 -8.57
C PRO A 40 -5.71 12.07 -8.96
N GLN A 41 -4.75 12.69 -8.27
CA GLN A 41 -4.29 14.05 -8.53
C GLN A 41 -3.00 14.08 -9.37
N HIS A 42 -2.49 12.92 -9.78
CA HIS A 42 -1.27 12.79 -10.58
C HIS A 42 -0.07 13.54 -9.98
N THR A 43 0.07 13.44 -8.65
CA THR A 43 1.14 14.07 -7.87
C THR A 43 2.51 13.47 -8.21
N GLY A 44 2.56 12.17 -8.52
CA GLY A 44 3.80 11.45 -8.84
C GLY A 44 4.81 11.40 -7.70
N LYS A 45 4.36 11.54 -6.45
CA LYS A 45 5.22 11.58 -5.25
C LYS A 45 4.65 10.71 -4.15
N HIS A 46 5.53 10.00 -3.45
CA HIS A 46 5.24 9.29 -2.22
C HIS A 46 5.55 10.19 -1.02
N GLU A 47 4.52 10.63 -0.30
CA GLU A 47 4.68 11.60 0.81
C GLU A 47 3.90 11.19 2.08
N GLY A 48 3.36 9.98 2.11
CA GLY A 48 2.68 9.45 3.29
C GLY A 48 1.30 10.05 3.57
N PRO A 49 0.65 9.62 4.67
CA PRO A 49 -0.77 9.89 4.94
C PRO A 49 -1.09 11.35 5.31
N LEU A 50 -0.07 12.16 5.63
CA LEU A 50 -0.19 13.57 5.98
C LEU A 50 0.44 14.50 4.93
N GLY A 51 1.12 13.95 3.91
CA GLY A 51 1.75 14.71 2.85
C GLY A 51 0.79 15.14 1.76
N THR A 52 1.34 15.57 0.62
CA THR A 52 0.60 16.03 -0.57
C THR A 52 0.79 15.14 -1.80
N GLY A 53 1.43 13.98 -1.63
CA GLY A 53 1.63 12.94 -2.65
C GLY A 53 0.40 12.07 -2.91
N HIS A 54 0.61 10.80 -3.25
CA HIS A 54 -0.46 9.87 -3.60
C HIS A 54 -1.58 9.80 -2.55
N LEU A 55 -2.84 9.69 -2.97
CA LEU A 55 -4.00 9.56 -2.05
C LEU A 55 -4.05 8.20 -1.36
N GLY A 56 -3.45 7.20 -1.97
CA GLY A 56 -3.36 5.85 -1.44
C GLY A 56 -2.29 5.64 -0.37
N ASP A 57 -1.47 6.63 -0.03
CA ASP A 57 -0.45 6.48 1.01
C ASP A 57 -1.11 6.44 2.40
N LEU A 58 -1.05 5.30 3.10
CA LEU A 58 -1.63 5.10 4.43
C LEU A 58 -0.53 5.07 5.51
N PRO A 59 -0.88 5.19 6.81
CA PRO A 59 0.06 4.87 7.87
C PRO A 59 0.55 3.41 7.77
N LEU A 60 1.75 3.16 8.30
CA LEU A 60 2.34 1.82 8.40
C LEU A 60 1.37 0.82 9.03
N LEU A 61 1.35 -0.40 8.48
CA LEU A 61 0.76 -1.54 9.16
C LEU A 61 1.80 -2.12 10.12
N VAL A 62 1.48 -2.15 11.42
CA VAL A 62 2.35 -2.73 12.45
C VAL A 62 1.88 -4.14 12.79
N VAL A 63 2.79 -5.11 12.63
CA VAL A 63 2.58 -6.51 12.96
C VAL A 63 3.41 -6.85 14.21
N ASN A 64 2.77 -7.36 15.24
CA ASN A 64 3.44 -7.76 16.48
C ASN A 64 4.20 -9.09 16.33
N ASP A 65 4.94 -9.49 17.36
CA ASP A 65 5.78 -10.70 17.36
C ASP A 65 5.00 -12.01 17.18
N ALA A 66 3.68 -11.98 17.43
CA ALA A 66 2.79 -13.11 17.17
C ALA A 66 2.27 -13.15 15.71
N GLY A 67 2.76 -12.27 14.84
CA GLY A 67 2.33 -12.15 13.46
C GLY A 67 0.92 -11.57 13.31
N VAL A 68 0.47 -10.77 14.28
CA VAL A 68 -0.87 -10.16 14.31
C VAL A 68 -0.79 -8.65 14.12
N ALA A 69 -1.63 -8.13 13.22
CA ALA A 69 -1.90 -6.70 13.10
C ALA A 69 -3.38 -6.42 13.44
N ASP A 70 -3.61 -5.74 14.56
CA ASP A 70 -4.94 -5.45 15.12
C ASP A 70 -5.15 -3.97 15.46
N GLN A 71 -4.12 -3.14 15.28
CA GLN A 71 -4.20 -1.72 15.54
C GLN A 71 -4.95 -1.00 14.41
N PRO A 72 -5.95 -0.16 14.73
CA PRO A 72 -6.59 0.68 13.74
C PRO A 72 -5.62 1.75 13.25
N ILE A 73 -5.74 2.09 11.97
CA ILE A 73 -5.00 3.21 11.36
C ILE A 73 -5.99 4.25 10.87
N ILE A 74 -5.57 5.51 10.85
CA ILE A 74 -6.38 6.63 10.41
C ILE A 74 -5.69 7.28 9.21
N ALA A 75 -6.39 7.35 8.08
CA ALA A 75 -5.95 8.05 6.88
C ALA A 75 -6.76 9.34 6.72
N PRO A 76 -6.29 10.48 7.27
CA PRO A 76 -7.13 11.68 7.41
C PRO A 76 -7.47 12.34 6.08
N ARG A 77 -6.74 12.04 5.00
CA ARG A 77 -6.99 12.56 3.65
C ARG A 77 -8.17 11.89 2.96
N LEU A 78 -8.48 10.64 3.30
CA LEU A 78 -9.65 9.91 2.79
C LEU A 78 -10.88 10.29 3.61
N LYS A 79 -11.95 10.73 2.96
CA LYS A 79 -13.15 11.25 3.65
C LYS A 79 -14.34 10.29 3.54
N THR A 80 -14.37 9.48 2.50
CA THR A 80 -15.49 8.61 2.15
C THR A 80 -14.99 7.28 1.59
N LEU A 81 -15.78 6.22 1.77
CA LEU A 81 -15.48 4.90 1.19
C LEU A 81 -15.58 4.90 -0.35
N ASN A 82 -16.35 5.82 -0.93
CA ASN A 82 -16.51 5.91 -2.38
C ASN A 82 -15.22 6.31 -3.10
N GLU A 83 -14.31 7.05 -2.45
CA GLU A 83 -13.00 7.42 -3.01
C GLU A 83 -12.12 6.20 -3.31
N VAL A 84 -12.35 5.10 -2.60
CA VAL A 84 -11.48 3.90 -2.65
C VAL A 84 -12.21 2.65 -3.12
N LYS A 85 -13.48 2.78 -3.49
CA LYS A 85 -14.28 1.66 -4.02
C LYS A 85 -13.70 1.19 -5.34
N GLY A 86 -13.56 -0.13 -5.51
CA GLY A 86 -12.97 -0.74 -6.71
C GLY A 86 -11.45 -0.57 -6.79
N LYS A 87 -10.78 -0.26 -5.67
CA LYS A 87 -9.33 -0.21 -5.53
C LYS A 87 -8.80 -1.42 -4.76
N ALA A 88 -7.49 -1.60 -4.73
CA ALA A 88 -6.86 -2.68 -3.97
C ALA A 88 -6.10 -2.13 -2.77
N LEU A 89 -6.28 -2.73 -1.60
CA LEU A 89 -5.49 -2.48 -0.42
C LEU A 89 -4.29 -3.44 -0.42
N MET A 90 -3.09 -2.92 -0.21
CA MET A 90 -1.83 -3.64 -0.38
C MET A 90 -0.98 -3.56 0.89
N VAL A 91 -0.44 -4.70 1.31
CA VAL A 91 0.61 -4.80 2.33
C VAL A 91 1.91 -5.17 1.64
N HIS A 92 2.96 -4.39 1.88
CA HIS A 92 4.28 -4.63 1.33
C HIS A 92 5.14 -5.49 2.27
N VAL A 93 6.18 -6.13 1.71
CA VAL A 93 7.16 -6.90 2.50
C VAL A 93 8.00 -5.96 3.38
N GLY A 94 8.50 -4.87 2.80
CA GLY A 94 9.26 -3.84 3.49
C GLY A 94 8.37 -2.82 4.20
N GLY A 95 9.02 -1.90 4.92
CA GLY A 95 8.38 -0.78 5.60
C GLY A 95 8.01 0.36 4.66
N ASP A 96 7.87 1.56 5.22
CA ASP A 96 7.60 2.79 4.49
C ASP A 96 8.21 3.98 5.25
N ASN A 97 9.12 4.71 4.60
CA ASN A 97 9.74 5.91 5.14
C ASN A 97 9.00 7.22 4.77
N MET A 98 7.85 7.12 4.10
CA MET A 98 6.99 8.22 3.66
C MET A 98 7.66 9.18 2.66
N ALA A 99 8.68 8.71 1.94
CA ALA A 99 9.41 9.47 0.94
C ALA A 99 9.85 8.59 -0.25
N ASP A 100 10.23 9.22 -1.36
CA ASP A 100 10.84 8.51 -2.51
C ASP A 100 12.37 8.34 -2.41
N ASN A 101 12.99 8.86 -1.34
CA ASN A 101 14.43 8.78 -1.10
C ASN A 101 14.70 8.28 0.34
N PRO A 102 15.66 7.37 0.56
CA PRO A 102 16.63 6.81 -0.38
C PRO A 102 16.11 5.70 -1.30
N GLN A 103 14.88 5.23 -1.10
CA GLN A 103 14.25 4.21 -1.93
C GLN A 103 12.88 4.70 -2.41
N PRO A 104 12.50 4.39 -3.66
CA PRO A 104 11.22 4.81 -4.22
C PRO A 104 10.06 4.22 -3.43
N LEU A 105 8.93 4.93 -3.38
CA LEU A 105 7.69 4.44 -2.77
C LEU A 105 7.88 3.94 -1.34
N GLY A 106 8.66 4.66 -0.53
CA GLY A 106 8.82 4.32 0.88
C GLY A 106 9.83 3.22 1.20
N GLY A 107 10.34 2.51 0.18
CA GLY A 107 11.14 1.29 0.38
C GLY A 107 10.31 0.04 0.70
N GLY A 108 9.02 0.02 0.38
CA GLY A 108 8.15 -1.14 0.65
C GLY A 108 8.50 -2.38 -0.18
N GLY A 109 9.00 -2.19 -1.41
CA GLY A 109 9.41 -3.29 -2.28
C GLY A 109 8.26 -4.23 -2.66
N GLU A 110 8.49 -5.54 -2.54
CA GLU A 110 7.54 -6.60 -2.94
C GLU A 110 6.19 -6.53 -2.21
N ARG A 111 5.17 -7.15 -2.80
CA ARG A 111 3.78 -7.16 -2.29
C ARG A 111 3.50 -8.48 -1.57
N PHE A 112 3.12 -8.40 -0.29
CA PHE A 112 2.91 -9.57 0.57
C PHE A 112 1.45 -10.02 0.61
N ALA A 113 0.52 -9.08 0.80
CA ALA A 113 -0.91 -9.35 0.86
C ALA A 113 -1.71 -8.27 0.12
N CYS A 114 -2.86 -8.66 -0.44
CA CYS A 114 -3.70 -7.76 -1.21
C CYS A 114 -5.18 -8.10 -1.00
N GLY A 115 -6.04 -7.07 -0.95
CA GLY A 115 -7.50 -7.23 -0.91
C GLY A 115 -8.23 -6.15 -1.72
N VAL A 116 -9.22 -6.55 -2.51
CA VAL A 116 -10.04 -5.61 -3.30
C VAL A 116 -11.14 -5.00 -2.43
N ILE A 117 -11.29 -3.67 -2.50
CA ILE A 117 -12.32 -2.90 -1.82
C ILE A 117 -13.59 -2.90 -2.70
N LYS A 118 -14.70 -3.45 -2.20
CA LYS A 118 -15.97 -3.63 -2.95
C LYS A 118 -17.02 -2.57 -2.64
#